data_AF-A0A3L7AEI2-F1
#
_entry.id   AF-A0A3L7AEI2-F1
#
_cell.length_a   1.000
_cell.length_b   1.000
_cell.length_c   1.000
_cell.angle_alpha   90.00
_cell.angle_beta   90.00
_cell.angle_gamma   90.00
#
_symmetry.space_group_name_H-M   'P 1'
#
loop_
_entity.id
_entity.type
_entity.pdbx_description
1 polymer ?
#
loop_
_entity_poly.entity_id
_entity_poly.type
_entity_poly.pdbx_seq_one_letter_code
_entity_poly.pdbx_strand_id
1 'polypeptide(L)'
;MDGPEKHLVAEVFTPHAVVVDDGHIHRGTAEILAWLAGAASEFETTSTWLETRHVAEGTAVLQLLEGNFPGGAVELTYTFGEDSAGLISTLTISAE
;
A
#
# COMPACT_ATOMS: atom_id res chain seq x y z
N MET A 1 -8.81 5.19 -5.57
CA MET A 1 -8.72 6.54 -4.98
C MET A 1 -8.47 7.53 -6.09
N ASP A 2 -9.15 8.67 -6.17
CA ASP A 2 -9.00 9.63 -7.27
C ASP A 2 -8.41 10.97 -6.81
N GLY A 3 -7.62 11.59 -7.68
CA GLY A 3 -7.21 13.00 -7.57
C GLY A 3 -6.52 13.40 -6.25
N PRO A 4 -6.81 14.59 -5.68
CA PRO A 4 -6.01 15.29 -4.66
C PRO A 4 -5.71 14.48 -3.38
N GLU A 5 -6.49 13.45 -3.08
CA GLU A 5 -6.28 12.51 -1.97
C GLU A 5 -4.94 11.76 -2.09
N LYS A 6 -4.47 11.47 -3.32
CA LYS A 6 -3.21 10.77 -3.56
C LYS A 6 -1.97 11.54 -3.12
N HIS A 7 -2.02 12.89 -3.16
CA HIS A 7 -0.92 13.71 -2.66
C HIS A 7 -0.87 13.69 -1.12
N LEU A 8 -2.03 13.70 -0.46
CA LEU A 8 -2.13 13.56 0.99
C LEU A 8 -1.57 12.20 1.46
N VAL A 9 -1.77 11.14 0.66
CA VAL A 9 -1.21 9.82 0.95
C VAL A 9 0.31 9.82 0.85
N ALA A 10 0.92 10.58 -0.06
CA ALA A 10 2.39 10.66 -0.13
C ALA A 10 3.01 11.39 1.08
N GLU A 11 2.26 12.25 1.76
CA GLU A 11 2.75 12.98 2.95
C GLU A 11 2.94 12.09 4.18
N VAL A 12 2.28 10.92 4.23
CA VAL A 12 2.48 9.95 5.33
C VAL A 12 3.70 9.05 5.12
N PHE A 13 4.38 9.15 3.97
CA PHE A 13 5.63 8.43 3.71
C PHE A 13 6.84 9.32 4.01
N THR A 14 7.92 8.71 4.47
CA THR A 14 9.23 9.37 4.52
C THR A 14 9.71 9.70 3.08
N PRO A 15 10.56 10.73 2.89
CA PRO A 15 11.10 11.08 1.57
C PRO A 15 11.87 9.95 0.87
N HIS A 16 12.32 8.95 1.63
CA HIS A 16 13.10 7.80 1.16
C HIS A 16 12.36 6.47 1.34
N ALA A 17 11.04 6.51 1.52
CA ALA A 17 10.27 5.29 1.75
C ALA A 17 10.39 4.32 0.58
N VAL A 18 10.23 3.03 0.90
CA VAL A 18 10.25 1.94 -0.09
C VAL A 18 8.91 1.22 -0.07
N VAL A 19 8.24 1.18 -1.22
CA VAL A 19 7.04 0.37 -1.43
C VAL A 19 7.42 -0.84 -2.28
N VAL A 20 6.99 -2.03 -1.87
CA VAL A 20 7.07 -3.27 -2.65
C VAL A 20 5.66 -3.75 -2.93
N ASP A 21 5.31 -3.82 -4.21
CA ASP A 21 3.97 -4.21 -4.68
C ASP A 21 4.09 -4.95 -6.00
N ASP A 22 3.40 -6.09 -6.13
CA ASP A 22 3.43 -6.96 -7.32
C ASP A 22 4.84 -7.23 -7.88
N GLY A 23 5.80 -7.48 -7.00
CA GLY A 23 7.21 -7.72 -7.37
C GLY A 23 8.00 -6.48 -7.83
N HIS A 24 7.37 -5.30 -7.89
CA HIS A 24 8.00 -4.03 -8.20
C HIS A 24 8.43 -3.30 -6.91
N ILE A 25 9.45 -2.47 -7.04
CA ILE A 25 9.95 -1.64 -5.93
C ILE A 25 9.87 -0.18 -6.36
N HIS A 26 9.19 0.64 -5.55
CA HIS A 26 9.05 2.09 -5.72
C HIS A 26 9.75 2.81 -4.58
N ARG A 27 10.69 3.71 -4.90
CA ARG A 27 11.55 4.39 -3.92
C ARG A 27 11.37 5.90 -3.95
N GLY A 28 11.06 6.45 -2.79
CA GLY A 28 10.91 7.88 -2.58
C GLY A 28 9.65 8.47 -3.19
N THR A 29 9.38 9.72 -2.85
CA THR A 29 8.09 10.39 -3.10
C THR A 29 7.66 10.36 -4.57
N ALA A 30 8.58 10.55 -5.51
CA ALA A 30 8.25 10.61 -6.94
C ALA A 30 7.73 9.27 -7.48
N GLU A 31 8.40 8.16 -7.16
CA GLU A 31 7.99 6.83 -7.62
C GLU A 31 6.73 6.36 -6.90
N ILE A 32 6.56 6.70 -5.62
CA ILE A 32 5.37 6.39 -4.84
C ILE A 32 4.14 7.13 -5.40
N LEU A 33 4.27 8.41 -5.76
CA LEU A 33 3.20 9.16 -6.42
C LEU A 33 2.83 8.55 -7.78
N ALA A 34 3.82 8.10 -8.56
CA ALA A 34 3.57 7.43 -9.83
C ALA A 34 2.85 6.08 -9.64
N TRP A 35 3.25 5.30 -8.63
CA TRP A 35 2.59 4.05 -8.25
C TRP A 35 1.12 4.28 -7.84
N LEU A 36 0.86 5.29 -6.98
CA LEU A 36 -0.49 5.69 -6.59
C LEU A 36 -1.35 6.17 -7.77
N ALA A 37 -0.73 6.78 -8.77
CA ALA A 37 -1.41 7.27 -9.97
C ALA A 37 -1.73 6.17 -10.98
N GLY A 38 -0.89 5.13 -11.05
CA GLY A 38 -1.00 4.03 -12.01
C GLY A 38 -1.57 2.75 -11.39
N ALA A 39 -0.68 1.82 -11.02
CA ALA A 39 -1.02 0.46 -10.60
C ALA A 39 -2.07 0.40 -9.48
N ALA A 40 -1.98 1.28 -8.48
CA ALA A 40 -2.94 1.31 -7.37
C ALA A 40 -4.33 1.86 -7.75
N SER A 41 -4.55 2.28 -9.01
CA SER A 41 -5.80 2.87 -9.49
C SER A 41 -6.30 2.28 -10.80
N GLU A 42 -5.70 1.18 -11.27
CA GLU A 42 -6.12 0.50 -12.49
C GLU A 42 -7.51 -0.13 -12.36
N PHE A 43 -7.90 -0.51 -11.14
CA PHE A 43 -9.14 -1.23 -10.86
C PHE A 43 -10.03 -0.45 -9.90
N GLU A 44 -11.34 -0.64 -10.08
CA GLU A 44 -12.32 -0.23 -9.08
C GLU A 44 -12.39 -1.33 -8.03
N THR A 45 -12.08 -0.99 -6.79
CA THR A 45 -11.95 -1.96 -5.70
C THR A 45 -12.66 -1.50 -4.43
N THR A 46 -13.20 -2.47 -3.71
CA THR A 46 -13.63 -2.33 -2.31
C THR A 46 -12.70 -3.18 -1.45
N SER A 47 -12.26 -2.65 -0.31
CA SER A 47 -11.43 -3.36 0.66
C SER A 47 -12.20 -3.61 1.95
N THR A 48 -12.20 -4.85 2.43
CA THR A 48 -12.72 -5.22 3.75
C THR A 48 -11.55 -5.55 4.67
N TRP A 49 -11.45 -4.86 5.81
CA TRP A 49 -10.46 -5.18 6.84
C TRP A 49 -10.82 -6.49 7.55
N LEU A 50 -9.89 -7.44 7.58
CA LEU A 50 -10.08 -8.75 8.21
C LEU A 50 -9.32 -8.87 9.52
N GLU A 51 -8.06 -8.42 9.56
CA GLU A 51 -7.19 -8.60 10.71
C GLU A 51 -6.07 -7.56 10.77
N THR A 52 -5.57 -7.28 11.98
CA THR A 52 -4.32 -6.56 12.21
C THR A 52 -3.41 -7.38 13.12
N ARG A 53 -2.13 -7.49 12.76
CA ARG A 53 -1.09 -8.19 13.52
C ARG A 53 0.16 -7.31 13.66
N HIS A 54 0.85 -7.40 14.79
CA HIS A 54 2.19 -6.83 14.92
C HIS A 54 3.23 -7.89 14.55
N VAL A 55 4.14 -7.53 13.64
CA VAL A 55 5.23 -8.38 13.14
C VAL A 55 6.57 -7.69 13.39
N ALA A 56 7.70 -8.36 13.11
CA ALA A 56 9.02 -7.80 13.36
C ALA A 56 9.28 -6.55 12.48
N GLU A 57 8.68 -6.53 11.30
CA GLU A 57 8.80 -5.50 10.28
C GLU A 57 7.84 -4.31 10.51
N GLY A 58 6.90 -4.42 11.46
CA GLY A 58 5.94 -3.37 11.80
C GLY A 58 4.52 -3.90 11.99
N THR A 59 3.53 -3.22 11.39
CA THR A 59 2.11 -3.58 11.51
C THR A 59 1.62 -4.19 10.20
N ALA A 60 1.14 -5.43 10.26
CA ALA A 60 0.53 -6.13 9.14
C ALA A 60 -0.99 -6.03 9.22
N VAL A 61 -1.62 -5.69 8.10
CA VAL A 61 -3.07 -5.54 7.96
C VAL A 61 -3.55 -6.45 6.84
N LEU A 62 -4.37 -7.44 7.18
CA LEU A 62 -5.00 -8.34 6.21
C LEU A 62 -6.32 -7.73 5.73
N GLN A 63 -6.48 -7.66 4.41
CA GLN A 63 -7.68 -7.14 3.77
C GLN A 63 -8.16 -8.08 2.66
N LEU A 64 -9.47 -8.26 2.55
CA LEU A 64 -10.09 -8.79 1.34
C LEU A 64 -10.31 -7.64 0.36
N LEU A 65 -9.64 -7.68 -0.78
CA LEU A 65 -9.83 -6.75 -1.88
C LEU A 65 -10.76 -7.39 -2.92
N GLU A 66 -11.88 -6.76 -3.20
CA GLU A 66 -12.84 -7.17 -4.24
C GLU A 66 -12.91 -6.09 -5.31
N GLY A 67 -12.98 -6.47 -6.58
CA GLY A 67 -12.98 -5.50 -7.67
C GLY A 67 -13.18 -6.08 -9.06
N ASN A 68 -12.92 -5.27 -10.08
CA ASN A 68 -13.09 -5.64 -11.49
C ASN A 68 -11.82 -6.19 -12.16
N PHE A 69 -10.79 -6.57 -11.40
CA PHE A 69 -9.60 -7.25 -11.88
C PHE A 69 -9.86 -8.75 -12.16
N PRO A 70 -9.04 -9.43 -12.99
CA PRO A 70 -9.15 -10.86 -13.20
C PRO A 70 -9.07 -11.65 -11.88
N GLY A 71 -10.11 -12.43 -11.57
CA GLY A 71 -10.26 -13.17 -10.31
C GLY A 71 -11.20 -12.51 -9.31
N GLY A 72 -11.41 -11.19 -9.40
CA GLY A 72 -12.47 -10.45 -8.72
C GLY A 72 -12.35 -10.29 -7.20
N ALA A 73 -11.59 -11.16 -6.53
CA ALA A 73 -11.33 -11.11 -5.09
C ALA A 73 -9.92 -11.64 -4.78
N VAL A 74 -9.22 -11.00 -3.85
CA VAL A 74 -7.90 -11.44 -3.36
C VAL A 74 -7.70 -10.98 -1.92
N GLU A 75 -7.10 -11.82 -1.08
CA GLU A 75 -6.64 -11.39 0.24
C GLU A 75 -5.23 -10.82 0.11
N LEU A 76 -5.05 -9.57 0.56
CA LEU A 76 -3.77 -8.88 0.56
C LEU A 76 -3.36 -8.54 1.99
N THR A 77 -2.09 -8.78 2.29
CA THR A 77 -1.46 -8.30 3.51
C THR A 77 -0.64 -7.06 3.21
N TYR A 78 -0.97 -5.95 3.89
CA TYR A 78 -0.23 -4.71 3.88
C TYR A 78 0.64 -4.62 5.13
N THR A 79 1.96 -4.68 4.97
CA THR A 79 2.91 -4.57 6.09
C THR A 79 3.56 -3.18 6.09
N PHE A 80 3.24 -2.39 7.10
CA PHE A 80 3.71 -1.02 7.30
C PHE A 80 4.85 -0.99 8.31
N GLY A 81 6.00 -0.47 7.90
CA GLY A 81 7.11 -0.15 8.80
C GLY A 81 7.25 1.35 8.96
N GLU A 82 7.23 1.82 10.20
CA GLU A 82 7.26 3.25 10.54
C GLU A 82 8.63 3.66 11.10
N ASP A 83 9.03 4.91 10.86
CA ASP A 83 10.21 5.49 11.48
C ASP A 83 9.89 6.07 12.87
N SER A 84 10.90 6.67 13.52
CA SER A 84 10.74 7.27 14.85
C SER A 84 9.80 8.48 14.90
N ALA A 85 9.46 9.08 13.75
CA ALA A 85 8.51 10.18 13.65
C ALA A 85 7.08 9.69 13.36
N GLY A 86 6.88 8.37 13.21
CA GLY A 86 5.60 7.77 12.86
C GLY A 86 5.26 7.89 11.37
N LEU A 87 6.24 8.17 10.50
CA LEU A 87 6.06 8.17 9.06
C LEU A 87 6.36 6.80 8.48
N ILE A 88 5.65 6.42 7.42
CA ILE A 88 5.86 5.15 6.73
C ILE A 88 7.22 5.17 6.03
N SER A 89 8.12 4.32 6.49
CA SER A 89 9.44 4.07 5.88
C SER A 89 9.39 2.91 4.89
N THR A 90 8.52 1.92 5.14
CA THR A 90 8.35 0.76 4.25
C THR A 90 6.88 0.35 4.15
N LEU A 91 6.47 -0.04 2.96
CA LEU A 91 5.20 -0.74 2.72
C LEU A 91 5.48 -1.96 1.85
N THR A 92 5.06 -3.13 2.29
CA THR A 92 5.04 -4.35 1.46
C THR A 92 3.61 -4.83 1.30
N ILE A 93 3.22 -5.11 0.05
CA ILE A 93 1.91 -5.67 -0.30
C ILE A 93 2.15 -7.05 -0.90
N SER A 94 1.50 -8.06 -0.33
CA SER A 94 1.60 -9.43 -0.80
C SER A 94 0.25 -10.13 -0.73
N ALA A 95 -0.07 -10.92 -1.75
CA ALA A 95 -1.15 -11.89 -1.67
C ALA A 95 -0.72 -13.08 -0.79
N GLU A 96 -1.63 -13.61 0.03
CA GLU A 96 -1.46 -14.92 0.68
C GLU A 96 -1.84 -16.08 -0.26
#